data_AF-A0A377ZEG9-F1
#
_entry.id   AF-A0A377ZEG9-F1
#
_cell.length_a   1.000
_cell.length_b   1.000
_cell.length_c   1.000
_cell.angle_alpha   90.00
_cell.angle_beta   90.00
_cell.angle_gamma   90.00
#
_symmetry.space_group_name_H-M   'P 1'
#
loop_
_entity.id
_entity.type
_entity.pdbx_description
1 polymer ?
#
loop_
_entity_poly.entity_id
_entity_poly.type
_entity_poly.pdbx_seq_one_letter_code
_entity_poly.pdbx_strand_id
1 'polypeptide(L)' 'MAPVLNYINLMTYDMAYGTQYFNSNLYDSSHWPTVAAADKYSADFVVNNYLAAGLKPSQMNLGIGFLWPGTETGGRAGD' A
#
# COMPACT_ATOMS: atom_id res chain seq x y z
N MET A 1 9.16 20.25 -0.55
CA MET A 1 9.84 19.17 0.20
C MET A 1 10.82 18.38 -0.66
N ALA A 2 10.46 17.93 -1.87
CA ALA A 2 11.35 17.09 -2.70
C ALA A 2 12.79 17.62 -2.94
N PRO A 3 13.07 18.93 -3.06
CA PRO A 3 14.44 19.43 -3.27
C PRO A 3 15.38 19.32 -2.06
N VAL A 4 14.85 19.10 -0.85
CA VAL A 4 15.63 19.10 0.39
C VAL A 4 15.78 17.70 1.01
N LEU A 5 15.17 16.68 0.40
CA LEU A 5 15.24 15.29 0.86
C LEU A 5 16.14 14.47 -0.06
N ASN A 6 17.02 13.64 0.50
CA ASN A 6 17.85 12.72 -0.27
C ASN A 6 17.00 11.63 -0.94
N TYR A 7 16.04 11.09 -0.20
CA TYR A 7 15.08 10.09 -0.64
C TYR A 7 13.80 10.21 0.21
N ILE A 8 12.74 9.59 -0.28
CA ILE A 8 11.44 9.50 0.36
C ILE A 8 11.12 8.01 0.53
N ASN A 9 10.91 7.59 1.77
CA ASN A 9 10.48 6.23 2.06
C ASN A 9 8.95 6.18 1.99
N LEU A 10 8.40 5.47 1.00
CA LEU A 10 6.96 5.29 0.91
C LEU A 10 6.53 4.19 1.87
N MET A 11 5.53 4.47 2.72
CA MET A 11 4.90 3.48 3.60
C MET A 11 3.93 2.62 2.79
N THR A 12 4.43 1.81 1.86
CA THR A 12 3.64 0.92 0.99
C THR A 12 3.22 -0.37 1.71
N TYR A 13 2.65 -0.19 2.90
CA TYR A 13 2.12 -1.20 3.80
C TYR A 13 1.03 -0.56 4.67
N ASP A 14 0.51 -1.28 5.67
CA ASP A 14 -0.62 -0.84 6.52
C ASP A 14 -1.91 -0.63 5.71
N MET A 15 -2.20 -1.55 4.78
CA MET A 15 -3.38 -1.49 3.92
C MET A 15 -4.49 -2.49 4.32
N ALA A 16 -4.25 -3.38 5.29
CA ALA A 16 -5.22 -4.41 5.70
C ALA A 16 -6.30 -3.85 6.65
N TYR A 17 -7.03 -2.84 6.18
CA TYR A 17 -8.08 -2.14 6.91
C TYR A 17 -9.40 -2.15 6.11
N GLY A 18 -10.52 -1.89 6.80
CA GLY A 18 -11.83 -1.80 6.17
C GLY A 18 -12.24 -3.08 5.43
N THR A 19 -12.43 -2.99 4.12
CA THR A 19 -12.81 -4.10 3.25
C THR A 19 -11.64 -4.75 2.49
N GLN A 20 -10.39 -4.36 2.80
CA GLN A 20 -9.19 -4.88 2.16
C GLN A 20 -8.54 -6.02 2.97
N TYR A 21 -8.22 -7.12 2.28
CA TYR A 21 -7.56 -8.29 2.88
C TYR A 21 -6.03 -8.13 3.03
N PHE A 22 -5.37 -7.48 2.07
CA PHE A 22 -3.91 -7.49 1.98
C PHE A 22 -3.28 -6.24 2.60
N ASN A 23 -2.22 -6.45 3.37
CA ASN A 23 -1.50 -5.37 4.04
C ASN A 23 -0.55 -4.59 3.14
N SER A 24 0.07 -5.29 2.17
CA SER A 24 1.19 -4.77 1.39
C SER A 24 1.26 -5.46 0.03
N ASN A 25 0.11 -5.65 -0.61
CA ASN A 25 0.01 -6.22 -1.95
C ASN A 25 0.64 -5.29 -2.99
N LEU A 26 1.41 -5.88 -3.91
CA LEU A 26 2.00 -5.11 -5.02
C LEU A 26 0.92 -4.58 -5.97
N TYR A 27 -0.06 -5.43 -6.29
CA TYR A 27 -1.24 -5.14 -7.11
C TYR A 27 -2.50 -5.67 -6.42
N ASP A 28 -3.68 -5.29 -6.90
CA ASP A 28 -4.95 -5.79 -6.35
C ASP A 28 -5.10 -7.31 -6.54
N SER A 29 -5.71 -7.97 -5.55
CA SER A 29 -6.08 -9.38 -5.69
C SER A 29 -7.41 -9.53 -6.40
N SER A 30 -7.47 -10.43 -7.39
CA SER A 30 -8.72 -10.85 -8.03
C SER A 30 -9.47 -11.92 -7.24
N HIS A 31 -8.76 -12.69 -6.42
CA HIS A 31 -9.35 -13.79 -5.64
C HIS A 31 -9.95 -13.29 -4.32
N TRP A 32 -9.31 -12.31 -3.68
CA TRP A 32 -9.80 -11.65 -2.47
C TRP A 32 -9.93 -10.14 -2.72
N PRO A 33 -10.93 -9.72 -3.49
CA PRO A 33 -11.06 -8.32 -3.90
C PRO A 33 -11.47 -7.43 -2.73
N THR A 34 -10.83 -6.26 -2.64
CA THR A 34 -11.31 -5.16 -1.80
C THR A 34 -12.67 -4.68 -2.32
N VAL A 35 -13.65 -4.50 -1.42
CA VAL A 35 -15.04 -4.19 -1.81
C VAL A 35 -15.28 -2.68 -1.94
N ALA A 36 -14.89 -1.90 -0.93
CA ALA A 36 -15.06 -0.46 -0.95
C ALA A 36 -13.90 0.20 -1.70
N ALA A 37 -14.23 1.07 -2.66
CA ALA A 37 -13.22 1.77 -3.45
C ALA A 37 -12.25 2.62 -2.60
N ALA A 38 -12.74 3.16 -1.48
CA ALA A 38 -11.93 3.95 -0.55
C ALA A 38 -10.86 3.12 0.19
N ASP A 39 -11.04 1.81 0.31
CA ASP A 39 -10.09 0.92 0.98
C ASP A 39 -9.11 0.29 0.00
N LYS A 40 -9.28 0.53 -1.31
CA LYS A 40 -8.59 -0.19 -2.38
C LYS A 40 -7.20 0.37 -2.62
N TYR A 41 -6.22 -0.18 -1.91
CA TYR A 41 -4.82 0.20 -1.99
C TYR A 41 -3.94 -0.96 -2.47
N SER A 42 -2.92 -0.61 -3.26
CA SER A 42 -1.79 -1.47 -3.60
C SER A 42 -0.52 -0.62 -3.66
N ALA A 43 0.65 -1.25 -3.54
CA ALA A 43 1.92 -0.53 -3.59
C ALA A 43 2.10 0.20 -4.93
N ASP A 44 1.70 -0.43 -6.05
CA ASP A 44 1.70 0.21 -7.37
C ASP A 44 0.77 1.42 -7.44
N PHE A 45 -0.46 1.31 -6.92
CA PHE A 45 -1.38 2.43 -6.84
C PHE A 45 -0.78 3.61 -6.06
N VAL A 46 -0.18 3.36 -4.89
CA VAL A 46 0.46 4.39 -4.08
C VAL A 46 1.63 5.04 -4.83
N VAL A 47 2.53 4.25 -5.43
CA VAL A 47 3.65 4.78 -6.22
C VAL A 47 3.15 5.67 -7.35
N ASN A 48 2.15 5.23 -8.11
CA ASN A 48 1.60 6.00 -9.23
C ASN A 48 0.96 7.32 -8.78
N ASN A 49 0.34 7.37 -7.59
CA ASN A 49 -0.14 8.64 -7.02
C ASN A 49 1.00 9.62 -6.71
N TYR A 50 2.12 9.14 -6.16
CA TYR A 50 3.29 9.99 -5.90
C TYR A 50 4.00 10.44 -7.18
N LEU A 51 4.06 9.59 -8.20
CA LEU A 51 4.55 9.97 -9.54
C LEU A 51 3.67 11.05 -10.17
N ALA A 52 2.34 10.89 -10.09
CA ALA A 52 1.39 11.89 -10.57
C ALA A 52 1.51 13.23 -9.81
N ALA A 53 1.90 13.20 -8.54
CA ALA A 53 2.21 14.38 -7.74
C ALA A 53 3.58 15.03 -8.07
N GLY A 54 4.35 14.46 -9.02
CA GLY A 54 5.59 15.04 -9.52
C GLY A 54 6.86 14.55 -8.83
N LEU A 55 6.80 13.49 -8.01
CA LEU A 55 8.01 12.86 -7.49
C LEU A 55 8.72 12.06 -8.58
N LYS A 56 10.06 12.07 -8.54
CA LYS A 56 10.88 11.26 -9.44
C LYS A 56 11.00 9.84 -8.89
N PRO A 57 10.93 8.79 -9.72
CA PRO A 57 11.13 7.41 -9.28
C PRO A 57 12.44 7.22 -8.51
N SER A 58 13.53 7.84 -8.96
CA SER A 58 14.85 7.73 -8.33
C SER A 58 14.97 8.37 -6.94
N GLN A 59 13.95 9.09 -6.48
CA GLN A 59 13.90 9.69 -5.15
C GLN A 59 13.05 8.86 -4.17
N MET A 60 12.45 7.74 -4.59
CA MET A 60 11.51 6.98 -3.78
C MET A 60 12.03 5.58 -3.49
N ASN A 61 11.99 5.19 -2.22
CA ASN A 61 12.22 3.82 -1.79
C ASN A 61 10.87 3.15 -1.55
N LEU A 62 10.70 1.95 -2.10
CA LEU A 62 9.54 1.12 -1.85
C LEU A 62 9.61 0.56 -0.43
N GLY A 63 8.61 0.84 0.40
CA GLY A 63 8.54 0.30 1.75
C GLY A 63 8.12 -1.16 1.75
N ILE A 64 8.86 -2.00 2.47
CA ILE A 64 8.54 -3.42 2.64
C ILE A 64 8.23 -3.64 4.12
N GLY A 65 7.00 -4.04 4.42
CA GLY A 65 6.57 -4.39 5.78
C GLY A 65 7.15 -5.76 6.18
N PHE A 66 7.99 -5.79 7.22
CA PHE A 66 8.57 -7.04 7.75
C PHE A 66 7.70 -7.66 8.86
N LEU A 67 6.56 -7.04 9.16
CA LEU A 67 5.60 -7.48 10.15
C LEU A 67 4.25 -7.69 9.47
N TRP A 68 3.55 -8.74 9.90
CA TRP A 68 2.12 -8.88 9.65
C TRP A 68 1.40 -7.85 10.54
N PRO A 69 0.48 -7.03 10.01
CA PRO A 69 -0.12 -5.93 10.78
C PRO A 69 -0.97 -6.42 11.97
N GLY A 70 -1.34 -7.71 12.00
CA GLY A 70 -2.46 -8.15 12.81
C GLY A 70 -3.76 -7.61 12.19
N THR A 71 -4.79 -8.43 12.14
CA THR A 71 -6.04 -8.05 11.47
C THR A 71 -6.83 -7.06 12.34
N GLU A 72 -7.01 -5.81 11.90
CA GLU A 72 -8.15 -4.99 12.38
C GLU A 72 -9.48 -5.46 11.76
N THR A 73 -9.42 -6.17 10.64
CA THR A 73 -10.53 -6.93 10.07
C THR A 73 -10.67 -8.27 10.78
N GLY A 74 -11.44 -8.28 11.88
CA GLY A 74 -11.83 -9.53 12.54
C GLY A 74 -12.38 -10.55 11.52
N GLY A 75 -11.65 -11.66 11.32
CA GLY A 75 -12.03 -12.78 10.44
C GLY A 75 -11.84 -12.45 8.96
N ARG A 76 -10.98 -13.14 8.21
CA ARG A 76 -10.96 -14.59 8.05
C ARG A 76 -9.53 -15.07 7.82
N ALA A 77 -8.96 -15.69 8.84
CA ALA A 77 -8.20 -16.90 8.62
C ALA A 77 -9.25 -18.01 8.44
N GLY A 78 -9.52 -18.45 7.22
CA GLY A 78 -10.40 -19.60 7.00
C GLY A 78 -11.23 -19.55 5.72
N ASP A 79 -10.54 -19.75 4.60
CA ASP A 79 -11.07 -20.32 3.36
C ASP A 79 -10.01 -21.31 2.84
#